data_AF-A0A9P6Z4M2-F1
#
_entry.id   AF-A0A9P6Z4M2-F1
#
_cell.length_a   1.000
_cell.length_b   1.000
_cell.length_c   1.000
_cell.angle_alpha   90.00
_cell.angle_beta   90.00
_cell.angle_gamma   90.00
#
_symmetry.space_group_name_H-M   'P 1'
#
loop_
_entity.id
_entity.type
_entity.pdbx_description
1 polymer ?
#
loop_
_entity_poly.entity_id
_entity_poly.type
_entity_poly.pdbx_seq_one_letter_code
_entity_poly.pdbx_strand_id
1 'polypeptide(L)'
;MAPLQVIGAGFGRTGTDSLHEALNILGYNTHHMSCIFKNENLDFETFKEAHRNPEAIDWDKPYDGFDAAVDWPTCNFYKELMVKYPDAKVLLTVRTPESCKIRKNKRYTTYGHQSCLDGVFSDEEKMKDEKAIQKLFIDHIEEVKRHVPSDRLLVMELGEGWDRLCQFLGKEVPK
;
A
#
# COMPACT_ATOMS: atom_id res chain seq x y z
N MET A 1 -1.78 -8.64 -20.10
CA MET A 1 -1.56 -8.01 -18.79
C MET A 1 -1.61 -6.50 -18.98
N ALA A 2 -2.45 -5.79 -18.22
CA ALA A 2 -2.39 -4.34 -18.17
C ALA A 2 -1.39 -3.95 -17.07
N PRO A 3 -0.45 -3.03 -17.33
CA PRO A 3 0.49 -2.58 -16.31
C PRO A 3 -0.25 -1.86 -15.18
N LEU A 4 0.30 -1.88 -13.96
CA LEU A 4 -0.24 -1.08 -12.87
C LEU A 4 -0.28 0.40 -13.28
N GLN A 5 -1.45 1.01 -13.08
CA GLN A 5 -1.71 2.42 -13.32
C GLN A 5 -1.69 3.22 -12.01
N VAL A 6 -1.99 2.56 -10.89
CA VAL A 6 -2.05 3.19 -9.56
C VAL A 6 -1.29 2.34 -8.53
N ILE A 7 -0.38 2.99 -7.80
CA ILE A 7 0.41 2.39 -6.72
C ILE A 7 0.06 3.10 -5.40
N GLY A 8 -0.39 2.33 -4.41
CA GLY A 8 -0.66 2.79 -3.05
C GLY A 8 0.57 2.65 -2.18
N ALA A 9 1.18 3.78 -1.81
CA ALA A 9 2.30 3.83 -0.88
C ALA A 9 1.85 3.98 0.59
N GLY A 10 0.54 4.11 0.86
CA GLY A 10 0.02 4.21 2.23
C GLY A 10 0.15 2.90 3.01
N PHE A 11 0.62 2.98 4.24
CA PHE A 11 0.58 1.84 5.16
C PHE A 11 -0.86 1.43 5.50
N GLY A 12 -1.05 0.15 5.75
CA GLY A 12 -2.29 -0.34 6.35
C GLY A 12 -2.70 0.48 7.58
N ARG A 13 -4.02 0.61 7.78
CA ARG A 13 -4.67 1.45 8.80
C ARG A 13 -4.74 2.95 8.47
N THR A 14 -4.23 3.41 7.33
CA THR A 14 -4.42 4.81 6.87
C THR A 14 -5.65 5.01 5.99
N GLY A 15 -6.52 4.01 5.85
CA GLY A 15 -7.70 4.06 4.98
C GLY A 15 -7.58 3.26 3.68
N THR A 16 -6.63 2.31 3.63
CA THR A 16 -6.35 1.48 2.45
C THR A 16 -7.53 0.63 1.99
N ASP A 17 -8.35 0.09 2.91
CA ASP A 17 -9.59 -0.63 2.55
C ASP A 17 -10.58 0.27 1.80
N SER A 18 -10.81 1.50 2.31
CA SER A 18 -11.69 2.48 1.66
C SER A 18 -11.12 2.95 0.33
N LEU A 19 -9.79 3.11 0.23
CA LEU A 19 -9.14 3.44 -1.03
C LEU A 19 -9.28 2.30 -2.04
N HIS A 20 -9.11 1.05 -1.61
CA HIS A 20 -9.33 -0.13 -2.44
C HIS A 20 -10.76 -0.17 -2.99
N GLU A 21 -11.78 0.05 -2.15
CA GLU A 21 -13.17 0.16 -2.62
C GLU A 21 -13.35 1.32 -3.60
N ALA A 22 -12.78 2.49 -3.31
CA ALA A 22 -12.89 3.66 -4.16
C ALA A 22 -12.28 3.43 -5.55
N LEU A 23 -11.11 2.81 -5.63
CA LEU A 23 -10.47 2.48 -6.91
C LEU A 23 -11.29 1.46 -7.71
N ASN A 24 -11.86 0.44 -7.05
CA ASN A 24 -12.74 -0.50 -7.74
C ASN A 24 -14.02 0.18 -8.29
N ILE A 25 -14.58 1.16 -7.57
CA ILE A 25 -15.69 1.98 -8.07
C ILE A 25 -15.28 2.79 -9.32
N LEU A 26 -14.04 3.29 -9.37
CA LEU A 26 -13.49 4.02 -10.53
C LEU A 26 -13.09 3.10 -11.70
N GLY A 27 -13.40 1.80 -11.60
CA GLY A 27 -13.22 0.81 -12.64
C GLY A 27 -11.83 0.16 -12.69
N TYR A 28 -11.02 0.33 -11.64
CA TYR A 28 -9.77 -0.41 -11.49
C TYR A 28 -10.05 -1.81 -10.94
N ASN A 29 -9.21 -2.79 -11.26
CA ASN A 29 -9.10 -4.02 -10.48
C ASN A 29 -7.93 -3.88 -9.49
N THR A 30 -8.27 -3.72 -8.21
CA THR A 30 -7.29 -3.29 -7.20
C THR A 30 -6.79 -4.44 -6.32
N HIS A 31 -5.48 -4.65 -6.28
CA HIS A 31 -4.83 -5.54 -5.32
C HIS A 31 -4.80 -4.91 -3.92
N HIS A 32 -5.10 -5.70 -2.89
CA HIS A 32 -5.04 -5.32 -1.47
C HIS A 32 -4.63 -6.53 -0.62
N MET A 33 -4.10 -6.34 0.59
CA MET A 33 -3.73 -7.44 1.51
C MET A 33 -4.88 -8.45 1.71
N SER A 34 -6.12 -7.95 1.74
CA SER A 34 -7.32 -8.78 1.91
C SER A 34 -7.58 -9.73 0.73
N CYS A 35 -7.07 -9.43 -0.46
CA CYS A 35 -7.13 -10.31 -1.63
C CYS A 35 -6.29 -11.58 -1.41
N ILE A 36 -5.10 -11.44 -0.82
CA ILE A 36 -4.19 -12.57 -0.50
C ILE A 36 -4.87 -13.56 0.46
N PHE A 37 -5.59 -13.04 1.46
CA PHE A 37 -6.30 -13.91 2.42
C PHE A 37 -7.56 -14.58 1.86
N LYS A 38 -8.10 -14.09 0.74
CA LYS A 38 -9.35 -14.59 0.14
C LYS A 38 -9.09 -15.49 -1.08
N ASN A 39 -7.93 -15.37 -1.70
CA ASN A 39 -7.57 -16.09 -2.91
C ASN A 39 -6.29 -16.87 -2.67
N GLU A 40 -6.41 -18.20 -2.58
CA GLU A 40 -5.28 -19.12 -2.36
C GLU A 40 -4.22 -19.06 -3.48
N ASN A 41 -4.52 -18.43 -4.62
CA ASN A 41 -3.60 -18.30 -5.76
C ASN A 41 -2.75 -17.02 -5.75
N LEU A 42 -2.91 -16.11 -4.78
CA LEU A 42 -2.04 -14.94 -4.67
C LEU A 42 -0.73 -15.32 -3.97
N ASP A 43 0.36 -15.24 -4.73
CA ASP A 43 1.68 -15.76 -4.35
C ASP A 43 2.37 -14.91 -3.27
N PHE A 44 2.15 -15.28 -2.01
CA PHE A 44 2.82 -14.68 -0.86
C PHE A 44 4.33 -14.97 -0.83
N GLU A 45 4.78 -16.07 -1.43
CA GLU A 45 6.21 -16.41 -1.46
C GLU A 45 6.98 -15.45 -2.36
N THR A 46 6.38 -14.97 -3.46
CA THR A 46 6.96 -13.89 -4.27
C THR A 46 7.22 -12.64 -3.42
N PHE A 47 6.26 -12.21 -2.58
CA PHE A 47 6.46 -11.03 -1.73
C PHE A 47 7.46 -11.24 -0.59
N LYS A 48 7.62 -12.48 -0.10
CA LYS A 48 8.69 -12.82 0.85
C LYS A 48 10.05 -12.77 0.18
N GLU A 49 10.17 -13.29 -1.03
CA GLU A 49 11.42 -13.23 -1.79
C GLU A 49 11.76 -11.78 -2.18
N ALA A 50 10.75 -10.99 -2.51
CA ALA A 50 10.89 -9.56 -2.78
C ALA A 50 11.52 -8.79 -1.61
N HIS A 51 11.22 -9.15 -0.36
CA HIS A 51 11.87 -8.55 0.80
C HIS A 51 13.38 -8.83 0.87
N ARG A 52 13.84 -9.95 0.30
CA ARG A 52 15.27 -10.33 0.29
C ARG A 52 15.98 -9.81 -0.95
N ASN A 53 15.31 -9.87 -2.09
CA ASN A 53 15.89 -9.56 -3.39
C ASN A 53 14.83 -8.97 -4.34
N PRO A 54 14.43 -7.70 -4.14
CA PRO A 54 13.33 -7.11 -4.89
C PRO A 54 13.66 -6.92 -6.38
N GLU A 55 14.94 -6.80 -6.75
CA GLU A 55 15.38 -6.69 -8.14
C GLU A 55 15.24 -8.00 -8.93
N ALA A 56 15.18 -9.15 -8.25
CA ALA A 56 14.99 -10.45 -8.89
C ALA A 56 13.50 -10.77 -9.17
N ILE A 57 12.58 -9.92 -8.73
CA ILE A 57 11.15 -10.19 -8.82
C ILE A 57 10.59 -9.71 -10.15
N ASP A 58 9.91 -10.64 -10.82
CA ASP A 58 9.05 -10.30 -11.94
C ASP A 58 7.71 -9.76 -11.42
N TRP A 59 7.65 -8.44 -11.24
CA TRP A 59 6.49 -7.74 -10.67
C TRP A 59 5.19 -7.92 -11.47
N ASP A 60 5.23 -8.36 -12.73
CA ASP A 60 4.00 -8.60 -13.50
C ASP A 60 3.21 -9.83 -13.01
N LYS A 61 3.88 -10.77 -12.33
CA LYS A 61 3.24 -12.00 -11.81
C LYS A 61 2.33 -11.76 -10.59
N PRO A 62 2.80 -11.14 -9.48
CA PRO A 62 1.95 -10.93 -8.31
C PRO A 62 0.79 -9.97 -8.58
N TYR A 63 0.89 -9.16 -9.63
CA TYR A 63 -0.15 -8.20 -10.03
C TYR A 63 -0.90 -8.61 -11.29
N ASP A 64 -0.83 -9.88 -11.71
CA ASP A 64 -1.61 -10.34 -12.86
C ASP A 64 -3.11 -10.11 -12.66
N GLY A 65 -3.74 -9.52 -13.66
CA GLY A 65 -5.14 -9.12 -13.64
C GLY A 65 -5.44 -7.84 -12.86
N PHE A 66 -4.48 -7.24 -12.14
CA PHE A 66 -4.67 -5.98 -11.41
C PHE A 66 -4.08 -4.80 -12.17
N ASP A 67 -4.76 -3.66 -12.11
CA ASP A 67 -4.30 -2.38 -12.68
C ASP A 67 -4.10 -1.30 -11.59
N ALA A 68 -4.43 -1.62 -10.33
CA ALA A 68 -4.08 -0.84 -9.16
C ALA A 68 -3.64 -1.75 -8.01
N ALA A 69 -2.80 -1.24 -7.12
CA ALA A 69 -2.37 -2.00 -5.95
C ALA A 69 -2.19 -1.09 -4.75
N VAL A 70 -2.77 -1.44 -3.60
CA VAL A 70 -2.71 -0.64 -2.36
C VAL A 70 -2.47 -1.55 -1.15
N ASP A 71 -2.24 -0.93 0.01
CA ASP A 71 -1.94 -1.62 1.28
C ASP A 71 -0.66 -2.47 1.21
N TRP A 72 -0.42 -3.20 2.29
CA TRP A 72 0.55 -4.28 2.31
C TRP A 72 0.17 -5.39 1.30
N PRO A 73 1.14 -6.12 0.74
CA PRO A 73 2.59 -5.89 0.77
C PRO A 73 3.06 -4.78 -0.18
N THR A 74 2.20 -4.27 -1.07
CA THR A 74 2.54 -3.30 -2.12
C THR A 74 3.27 -2.06 -1.62
N CYS A 75 2.84 -1.50 -0.48
CA CYS A 75 3.38 -0.24 0.03
C CYS A 75 4.88 -0.29 0.37
N ASN A 76 5.48 -1.47 0.58
CA ASN A 76 6.92 -1.62 0.76
C ASN A 76 7.71 -1.46 -0.53
N PHE A 77 7.11 -1.85 -1.65
CA PHE A 77 7.78 -2.00 -2.93
C PHE A 77 7.45 -0.86 -3.89
N TYR A 78 6.93 0.26 -3.37
CA TYR A 78 6.49 1.37 -4.21
C TYR A 78 7.63 1.90 -5.09
N LYS A 79 8.89 1.86 -4.64
CA LYS A 79 10.05 2.33 -5.40
C LYS A 79 10.32 1.43 -6.60
N GLU A 80 10.36 0.11 -6.38
CA GLU A 80 10.60 -0.88 -7.41
C GLU A 80 9.44 -0.92 -8.41
N LEU A 81 8.21 -0.81 -7.91
CA LEU A 81 7.03 -0.70 -8.75
C LEU A 81 7.02 0.59 -9.57
N MET A 82 7.53 1.71 -9.04
CA MET A 82 7.68 2.94 -9.83
C MET A 82 8.74 2.83 -10.93
N VAL A 83 9.79 2.05 -10.73
CA VAL A 83 10.80 1.75 -11.76
C VAL A 83 10.18 0.87 -12.84
N LYS A 84 9.43 -0.17 -12.45
CA LYS A 84 8.76 -1.09 -13.38
C LYS A 84 7.61 -0.42 -14.14
N TYR A 85 6.83 0.41 -13.47
CA TYR A 85 5.64 1.11 -13.99
C TYR A 85 5.86 2.63 -13.91
N PRO A 86 6.65 3.21 -14.84
CA PRO A 86 7.04 4.62 -14.79
C PRO A 86 5.87 5.59 -14.98
N ASP A 87 4.79 5.15 -15.64
CA ASP A 87 3.60 5.95 -15.86
C ASP A 87 2.56 5.84 -14.74
N ALA A 88 2.77 4.92 -13.78
CA ALA A 88 1.85 4.73 -12.69
C ALA A 88 1.82 5.96 -11.76
N LYS A 89 0.62 6.35 -11.35
CA LYS A 89 0.40 7.38 -10.34
C LYS A 89 0.51 6.77 -8.95
N VAL A 90 0.99 7.56 -7.98
CA VAL A 90 1.19 7.11 -6.61
C VAL A 90 0.20 7.81 -5.68
N LEU A 91 -0.50 7.01 -4.88
CA LEU A 91 -1.41 7.47 -3.83
C LEU A 91 -0.79 7.21 -2.46
N LEU A 92 -0.68 8.25 -1.64
CA LEU A 92 -0.23 8.15 -0.26
C LEU A 92 -1.37 8.53 0.68
N THR A 93 -2.03 7.53 1.23
CA THR A 93 -3.04 7.73 2.28
C THR A 93 -2.36 7.93 3.63
N VAL A 94 -2.69 9.05 4.28
CA VAL A 94 -2.14 9.44 5.58
C VAL A 94 -3.24 9.62 6.62
N ARG A 95 -2.85 9.48 7.88
CA ARG A 95 -3.68 9.75 9.05
C ARG A 95 -2.84 10.35 10.15
N THR A 96 -3.47 11.01 11.11
CA THR A 96 -2.76 11.50 12.29
C THR A 96 -2.10 10.31 13.03
N PRO A 97 -0.83 10.41 13.45
CA PRO A 97 -0.11 9.31 14.07
C PRO A 97 -0.84 8.69 15.26
N GLU A 98 -1.57 9.49 16.04
CA GLU A 98 -2.36 9.06 17.20
C GLU A 98 -3.55 8.16 16.82
N SER A 99 -4.04 8.27 15.58
CA SER A 99 -5.14 7.48 15.04
C SER A 99 -4.70 6.17 14.39
N CYS A 100 -3.40 5.99 14.14
CA CYS A 100 -2.79 4.78 13.59
C CYS A 100 -2.66 3.67 14.65
N LYS A 101 -3.77 3.34 15.34
CA LYS A 101 -3.81 2.24 16.30
C LYS A 101 -3.79 0.91 15.54
N ILE A 102 -2.69 0.19 15.66
CA ILE A 102 -2.64 -1.17 15.12
C ILE A 102 -3.41 -2.09 16.07
N ARG A 103 -4.54 -2.59 15.58
CA ARG A 103 -5.33 -3.58 16.31
C ARG A 103 -4.59 -4.92 16.31
N LYS A 104 -4.19 -5.41 17.49
CA LYS A 104 -3.76 -6.81 17.67
C LYS A 104 -4.88 -7.73 17.17
N ASN A 105 -4.67 -8.41 16.05
CA ASN A 105 -5.57 -9.46 15.60
C ASN A 105 -4.72 -10.70 15.33
N LYS A 106 -5.11 -11.83 15.93
CA LYS A 106 -4.47 -13.15 15.83
C LYS A 106 -4.26 -13.62 14.38
N ARG A 107 -4.89 -13.01 13.38
CA ARG A 107 -4.64 -13.30 11.96
C ARG A 107 -3.35 -12.66 11.42
N TYR A 108 -2.88 -11.55 12.02
CA TYR A 108 -1.61 -10.91 11.66
C TYR A 108 -0.39 -11.53 12.35
N THR A 109 -0.59 -12.34 13.40
CA THR A 109 0.48 -12.76 14.32
C THR A 109 1.44 -13.82 13.76
N THR A 110 1.15 -14.41 12.59
CA THR A 110 2.09 -15.31 11.91
C THR A 110 2.58 -14.71 10.59
N TYR A 111 1.69 -14.06 9.83
CA TYR A 111 1.96 -13.56 8.48
C TYR A 111 2.35 -12.08 8.43
N GLY A 112 1.78 -11.25 9.32
CA GLY A 112 2.07 -9.82 9.42
C GLY A 112 3.35 -9.51 10.19
N HIS A 113 3.89 -10.47 10.95
CA HIS A 113 5.13 -10.27 11.70
C HIS A 113 6.35 -10.07 10.77
N GLN A 114 6.47 -10.80 9.66
CA GLN A 114 7.65 -10.69 8.78
C GLN A 114 7.53 -9.60 7.72
N SER A 115 6.33 -9.37 7.18
CA SER A 115 6.18 -8.55 5.97
C SER A 115 5.55 -7.18 6.23
N CYS A 116 4.91 -6.96 7.39
CA CYS A 116 4.40 -5.64 7.75
C CYS A 116 5.50 -4.84 8.46
N LEU A 117 5.67 -3.59 8.03
CA LEU A 117 6.57 -2.58 8.57
C LEU A 117 8.03 -3.03 8.71
N ASP A 118 8.65 -3.58 7.66
CA ASP A 118 10.08 -3.99 7.68
C ASP A 118 10.44 -4.93 8.84
N GLY A 119 9.53 -5.82 9.22
CA GLY A 119 9.73 -6.73 10.35
C GLY A 119 9.61 -6.08 11.73
N VAL A 120 9.25 -4.79 11.84
CA VAL A 120 8.97 -4.11 13.12
C VAL A 120 7.84 -4.83 13.87
N PHE A 121 6.90 -5.44 13.16
CA PHE A 121 5.87 -6.27 13.76
C PHE A 121 6.34 -7.63 14.27
N SER A 122 7.48 -8.16 13.81
CA SER A 122 8.01 -9.44 14.32
C SER A 122 8.50 -9.36 15.76
N ASP A 123 8.67 -8.14 16.28
CA ASP A 123 9.13 -7.86 17.62
C ASP A 123 7.95 -7.37 18.49
N GLU A 124 7.45 -8.27 19.34
CA GLU A 124 6.31 -7.99 20.21
C GLU A 124 6.57 -6.84 21.21
N GLU A 125 7.84 -6.54 21.53
CA GLU A 125 8.21 -5.42 22.40
C GLU A 125 8.17 -4.08 21.65
N LYS A 126 8.73 -4.04 20.43
CA LYS A 126 8.59 -2.86 19.55
C LYS A 126 7.13 -2.54 19.26
N MET A 127 6.29 -3.57 19.19
CA MET A 127 4.86 -3.45 19.00
C MET A 127 4.08 -2.85 20.18
N LYS A 128 4.69 -2.77 21.36
CA LYS A 128 4.12 -2.06 22.52
C LYS A 128 4.55 -0.60 22.58
N ASP A 129 5.60 -0.23 21.84
CA ASP A 129 6.11 1.14 21.80
C ASP A 129 5.31 1.97 20.79
N GLU A 130 4.26 2.61 21.30
CA GLU A 130 3.42 3.51 20.50
C GLU A 130 4.22 4.65 19.85
N LYS A 131 5.28 5.14 20.50
CA LYS A 131 6.11 6.21 19.93
C LYS A 131 6.94 5.71 18.78
N ALA A 132 7.51 4.52 18.89
CA ALA A 132 8.25 3.89 17.80
C ALA A 132 7.34 3.64 16.58
N ILE A 133 6.12 3.15 16.80
CA ILE A 133 5.11 2.95 15.74
C ILE A 133 4.77 4.29 15.08
N GLN A 134 4.45 5.32 15.87
CA GLN A 134 4.12 6.65 15.32
C GLN A 134 5.28 7.20 14.48
N LYS A 135 6.51 7.10 15.00
CA LYS A 135 7.71 7.53 14.28
C LYS A 135 7.84 6.80 12.95
N LEU A 136 7.59 5.49 12.91
CA LEU A 136 7.68 4.72 11.68
C LEU A 136 6.68 5.16 10.60
N PHE A 137 5.43 5.46 10.99
CA PHE A 137 4.45 6.04 10.07
C PHE A 137 4.90 7.41 9.54
N ILE A 138 5.43 8.27 10.42
CA ILE A 138 5.92 9.60 10.04
C ILE A 138 7.10 9.47 9.07
N ASP A 139 8.11 8.67 9.43
CA ASP A 139 9.31 8.45 8.63
C ASP A 139 8.94 7.96 7.22
N HIS A 140 8.02 6.99 7.12
CA HIS A 140 7.54 6.48 5.82
C HIS A 140 6.82 7.54 5.00
N ILE A 141 5.93 8.33 5.62
CA ILE A 141 5.23 9.43 4.92
C ILE A 141 6.23 10.44 4.37
N GLU A 142 7.22 10.83 5.17
CA GLU A 142 8.28 11.75 4.75
C GLU A 142 9.17 11.15 3.66
N GLU A 143 9.46 9.86 3.75
CA GLU A 143 10.23 9.13 2.76
C GLU A 143 9.53 9.08 1.39
N VAL A 144 8.25 8.70 1.37
CA VAL A 144 7.45 8.66 0.14
C VAL A 144 7.37 10.04 -0.49
N LYS A 145 7.07 11.08 0.31
CA LYS A 145 7.04 12.48 -0.17
C LYS A 145 8.38 12.94 -0.74
N ARG A 146 9.50 12.38 -0.29
CA ARG A 146 10.85 12.73 -0.75
C ARG A 146 11.23 12.01 -2.04
N HIS A 147 10.83 10.75 -2.20
CA HIS A 147 11.25 9.91 -3.33
C HIS A 147 10.30 9.98 -4.53
N VAL A 148 9.01 10.22 -4.29
CA VAL A 148 8.02 10.25 -5.38
C VAL A 148 7.94 11.66 -5.97
N PRO A 149 8.12 11.82 -7.29
CA PRO A 149 7.90 13.10 -7.97
C PRO A 149 6.51 13.68 -7.67
N SER A 150 6.44 14.98 -7.38
CA SER A 150 5.20 15.62 -6.93
C SER A 150 4.07 15.61 -7.97
N ASP A 151 4.41 15.55 -9.25
CA ASP A 151 3.47 15.40 -10.37
C ASP A 151 2.88 13.99 -10.47
N ARG A 152 3.55 13.00 -9.85
CA ARG A 152 3.09 11.60 -9.74
C ARG A 152 2.52 11.24 -8.37
N LEU A 153 2.50 12.16 -7.40
CA LEU A 153 2.07 11.88 -6.04
C LEU A 153 0.79 12.64 -5.67
N LEU A 154 -0.21 11.92 -5.17
CA LEU A 154 -1.32 12.50 -4.43
C LEU A 154 -1.29 12.02 -2.97
N VAL A 155 -1.19 12.97 -2.05
CA VAL A 155 -1.34 12.73 -0.62
C VAL A 155 -2.78 13.03 -0.22
N MET A 156 -3.41 12.08 0.47
CA MET A 156 -4.82 12.16 0.87
C MET A 156 -5.01 11.75 2.32
N GLU A 157 -5.86 12.50 3.02
CA GLU A 157 -6.46 12.08 4.28
C GLU A 157 -7.80 11.36 4.07
N LEU A 158 -8.17 10.54 5.05
CA LEU A 158 -9.48 9.88 5.02
C LEU A 158 -10.59 10.93 5.11
N GLY A 159 -11.53 10.90 4.16
CA GLY A 159 -12.71 11.76 4.16
C GLY A 159 -12.60 13.00 3.27
N GLU A 160 -11.48 13.19 2.56
CA GLU A 160 -11.33 14.28 1.58
C GLU A 160 -12.26 14.17 0.35
N GLY A 161 -12.95 13.04 0.17
CA GLY A 161 -13.94 12.84 -0.89
C GLY A 161 -13.35 12.51 -2.26
N TRP A 162 -14.20 12.57 -3.29
CA TRP A 162 -13.90 12.09 -4.64
C TRP A 162 -13.12 13.06 -5.51
N ASP A 163 -13.30 14.38 -5.33
CA ASP A 163 -12.88 15.39 -6.30
C ASP A 163 -11.37 15.33 -6.59
N ARG A 164 -10.54 15.37 -5.55
CA ARG A 164 -9.07 15.32 -5.69
C ARG A 164 -8.59 14.00 -6.27
N LEU A 165 -9.18 12.88 -5.83
CA LEU A 165 -8.83 11.54 -6.31
C LEU A 165 -9.16 11.40 -7.80
N CYS A 166 -10.38 11.78 -8.20
CA CYS A 166 -10.85 11.66 -9.56
C CYS A 166 -10.08 12.60 -10.50
N GLN A 167 -9.87 13.86 -10.08
CA GLN A 167 -9.05 14.81 -10.84
C GLN A 167 -7.63 14.29 -11.05
N PHE A 168 -6.99 13.81 -9.98
CA PHE A 168 -5.63 13.29 -10.07
C PHE A 168 -5.55 12.04 -10.94
N LEU A 169 -6.54 11.15 -10.90
CA LEU A 169 -6.58 9.93 -11.70
C LEU A 169 -7.12 10.14 -13.13
N GLY A 170 -7.68 11.32 -13.43
CA GLY A 170 -8.33 11.59 -14.73
C GLY A 170 -9.63 10.81 -14.91
N LYS A 171 -10.39 10.62 -13.82
CA LYS A 171 -11.66 9.89 -13.79
C LYS A 171 -12.82 10.85 -13.51
N GLU A 172 -14.03 10.44 -13.85
CA GLU A 172 -15.25 11.15 -13.45
C GLU A 172 -15.63 10.79 -12.01
N VAL A 173 -16.25 11.75 -11.30
CA VAL A 173 -16.77 11.52 -9.95
C VAL A 173 -17.97 10.56 -10.03
N PRO A 174 -17.98 9.44 -9.27
CA PRO A 174 -19.11 8.51 -9.24
C PRO A 174 -20.40 9.17 -8.74
N LYS A 175 -21.55 8.72 -9.27
CA LYS A 175 -22.90 9.21 -8.89
C LYS A 175 -23.49 8.47 -7.70
#